data_AF-A0A6B3GY13-F1
#
_entry.id   AF-A0A6B3GY13-F1
#
_cell.length_a   1.000
_cell.length_b   1.000
_cell.length_c   1.000
_cell.angle_alpha   90.00
_cell.angle_beta   90.00
_cell.angle_gamma   90.00
#
_symmetry.space_group_name_H-M   'P 1'
#
loop_
_entity.id
_entity.type
_entity.pdbx_description
1 polymer ?
#
loop_
_entity_poly.entity_id
_entity_poly.type
_entity_poly.pdbx_seq_one_letter_code
_entity_poly.pdbx_strand_id
1 'polypeptide(L)'
;GDLHIEVVWRVLPVREAPPADVPSLGEAERELAEALRDATAVLSRLDVAGSGPVAEAAVDAYRARVERGREVLAPGYPPRAVRVLEMAQRVGLLVSVA
;
A
#
# COMPACT_ATOMS: atom_id res chain seq x y z
N GLY A 1 23.42 11.03 37.34
CA GLY A 1 24.30 9.89 37.05
C GLY A 1 24.06 9.58 35.61
N ASP A 2 25.09 9.72 34.79
CA ASP A 2 24.90 9.77 33.34
C ASP A 2 24.96 8.37 32.73
N LEU A 3 24.17 8.15 31.69
CA LEU A 3 24.11 6.88 30.97
C LEU A 3 24.95 7.00 29.69
N HIS A 4 25.94 6.14 29.56
CA HIS A 4 26.70 5.98 28.32
C HIS A 4 26.01 4.96 27.41
N ILE A 5 25.83 5.31 26.14
CA ILE A 5 25.30 4.39 25.11
C ILE A 5 26.27 4.36 23.94
N GLU A 6 26.69 3.15 23.56
CA GLU A 6 27.47 2.91 22.35
C GLU A 6 26.61 2.30 21.26
N VAL A 7 26.80 2.78 20.03
CA VAL A 7 26.12 2.26 18.83
C VAL A 7 27.19 1.88 17.82
N VAL A 8 27.17 0.61 17.38
CA VAL A 8 28.03 0.12 16.30
C VAL A 8 27.25 0.10 15.01
N TRP A 9 27.65 0.94 14.07
CA TRP A 9 27.08 0.95 12.72
C TRP A 9 27.82 -0.06 11.84
N ARG A 10 27.06 -0.88 11.12
CA ARG A 10 27.60 -1.81 10.12
C ARG A 10 27.17 -1.35 8.73
N VAL A 11 28.14 -1.05 7.87
CA VAL A 11 27.88 -0.74 6.46
C VAL A 11 27.70 -2.06 5.71
N LEU A 12 26.65 -2.15 4.91
CA LEU A 12 26.41 -3.26 4.00
C LEU A 12 26.72 -2.81 2.57
N PRO A 13 27.28 -3.69 1.72
CA PRO A 13 27.50 -3.36 0.32
C PRO A 13 26.17 -3.02 -0.35
N VAL A 14 26.09 -1.86 -1.01
CA VAL A 14 24.95 -1.52 -1.85
C VAL A 14 25.04 -2.35 -3.13
N ARG A 15 23.92 -2.91 -3.59
CA ARG A 15 23.86 -3.51 -4.92
C ARG A 15 23.86 -2.38 -5.94
N GLU A 16 24.97 -2.17 -6.62
CA GLU A 16 25.04 -1.32 -7.81
C GLU A 16 24.31 -2.02 -8.96
N ALA A 17 22.99 -1.86 -9.00
CA ALA A 17 22.18 -2.16 -10.16
C ALA A 17 21.72 -0.84 -10.78
N PRO A 18 21.41 -0.81 -12.09
CA PRO A 18 20.61 0.28 -12.64
C PRO A 18 19.40 0.52 -11.73
N PRO A 19 18.97 1.78 -11.56
CA PRO A 19 17.71 2.06 -10.87
C PRO A 19 16.66 1.10 -11.42
N ALA A 20 15.94 0.43 -10.53
CA ALA A 20 14.83 -0.40 -10.97
C ALA A 20 13.96 0.46 -11.89
N ASP A 21 13.50 -0.09 -13.00
CA ASP A 21 12.60 0.58 -13.93
C ASP A 21 11.23 0.69 -13.25
N VAL A 22 11.16 1.61 -12.29
CA VAL A 22 9.99 1.86 -11.46
C VAL A 22 9.33 3.13 -11.96
N PRO A 23 7.99 3.13 -12.03
CA PRO A 23 7.27 4.33 -12.40
C PRO A 23 7.59 5.47 -11.44
N SER A 24 7.62 6.67 -11.98
CA SER A 24 7.59 7.88 -11.17
C SER A 24 6.35 7.89 -10.28
N LEU A 25 6.38 8.68 -9.21
CA LEU A 25 5.23 8.79 -8.31
C LEU A 25 3.96 9.28 -9.03
N GLY A 26 4.12 10.13 -10.06
CA GLY A 26 2.99 10.60 -10.87
C GLY A 26 2.41 9.53 -11.78
N GLU A 27 3.27 8.69 -12.38
CA GLU A 27 2.84 7.53 -13.18
C GLU A 27 2.13 6.51 -12.29
N ALA A 28 2.71 6.20 -11.13
CA ALA A 28 2.10 5.31 -10.15
C ALA A 28 0.70 5.79 -9.73
N GLU A 29 0.52 7.08 -9.47
CA GLU A 29 -0.81 7.65 -9.15
C GLU A 29 -1.81 7.51 -10.29
N ARG A 30 -1.36 7.77 -11.52
CA ARG A 30 -2.21 7.66 -12.70
C ARG A 30 -2.66 6.21 -12.91
N GLU A 31 -1.73 5.27 -12.92
CA GLU A 31 -2.02 3.84 -13.08
C GLU A 31 -2.94 3.34 -11.97
N LEU A 32 -2.75 3.83 -10.75
CA LEU A 32 -3.58 3.45 -9.62
C LEU A 32 -4.99 4.01 -9.71
N ALA A 33 -5.15 5.22 -10.23
CA ALA A 33 -6.46 5.78 -10.53
C ALA A 33 -7.18 5.01 -11.65
N GLU A 34 -6.45 4.54 -12.66
CA GLU A 34 -6.97 3.67 -13.72
C GLU A 34 -7.42 2.32 -13.13
N ALA A 35 -6.55 1.64 -12.38
CA ALA A 35 -6.87 0.37 -11.72
C ALA A 35 -8.08 0.48 -10.77
N LEU A 36 -8.25 1.59 -10.06
CA LEU A 36 -9.40 1.81 -9.19
C LEU A 36 -10.72 1.90 -9.99
N ARG A 37 -10.70 2.57 -11.15
CA ARG A 37 -11.88 2.66 -12.03
C ARG A 37 -12.25 1.28 -12.58
N ASP A 38 -11.26 0.52 -13.02
CA ASP A 38 -11.46 -0.82 -13.57
C ASP A 38 -11.99 -1.79 -12.51
N ALA A 39 -11.39 -1.80 -11.32
CA ALA A 39 -11.86 -2.60 -10.20
C ALA A 39 -13.31 -2.25 -9.83
N THR A 40 -13.64 -0.96 -9.76
CA THR A 40 -15.02 -0.51 -9.47
C THR A 40 -15.99 -1.00 -10.55
N ALA A 41 -15.62 -0.90 -11.83
CA ALA A 41 -16.47 -1.38 -12.93
C ALA A 41 -16.72 -2.90 -12.86
N VAL A 42 -15.71 -3.69 -12.46
CA VAL A 42 -15.86 -5.14 -12.23
C VAL A 42 -16.79 -5.40 -11.05
N LEU A 43 -16.54 -4.79 -9.90
CA LEU A 43 -17.34 -4.96 -8.68
C LEU A 43 -18.81 -4.55 -8.90
N SER A 44 -19.07 -3.50 -9.68
CA SER A 44 -20.44 -3.10 -10.05
C SER A 44 -21.14 -4.13 -10.93
N ARG A 45 -20.42 -4.83 -11.82
CA ARG A 45 -21.01 -5.91 -12.64
C ARG A 45 -21.29 -7.18 -11.84
N LEU A 46 -20.48 -7.46 -10.82
CA LEU A 46 -20.59 -8.65 -9.98
C LEU A 46 -21.66 -8.54 -8.89
N ASP A 47 -22.34 -7.40 -8.76
CA ASP A 47 -23.29 -7.09 -7.68
C ASP A 47 -22.76 -7.50 -6.30
N VAL A 48 -21.62 -6.91 -5.91
CA VAL A 48 -20.94 -7.24 -4.65
C VAL A 48 -21.83 -6.97 -3.43
N ALA A 49 -22.83 -6.08 -3.53
CA ALA A 49 -23.83 -5.88 -2.50
C ALA A 49 -24.69 -7.14 -2.23
N GLY A 50 -24.77 -8.08 -3.18
CA GLY A 50 -25.40 -9.39 -3.05
C GLY A 50 -24.41 -10.57 -2.88
N SER A 51 -23.10 -10.32 -2.82
CA SER A 51 -22.07 -11.37 -2.92
C SER A 51 -21.80 -12.19 -1.64
N GLY A 52 -22.56 -11.93 -0.56
CA GLY A 52 -22.60 -12.77 0.64
C GLY A 52 -21.42 -12.60 1.61
N PRO A 53 -21.33 -13.47 2.64
CA PRO A 53 -20.50 -13.25 3.84
C PRO A 53 -18.99 -13.23 3.59
N VAL A 54 -18.52 -13.78 2.47
CA VAL A 54 -17.08 -13.78 2.10
C VAL A 54 -16.61 -12.37 1.72
N ALA A 55 -17.41 -11.63 0.96
CA ALA A 55 -17.09 -10.26 0.58
C ALA A 55 -17.13 -9.32 1.81
N GLU A 56 -18.11 -9.51 2.70
CA GLU A 56 -18.20 -8.77 3.97
C GLU A 56 -16.95 -9.00 4.85
N ALA A 57 -16.53 -10.26 5.02
CA ALA A 57 -15.35 -10.60 5.80
C ALA A 57 -14.06 -9.97 5.25
N ALA A 58 -13.92 -9.90 3.92
CA ALA A 58 -12.76 -9.27 3.29
C ALA A 58 -12.75 -7.73 3.48
N VAL A 59 -13.92 -7.09 3.42
CA VAL A 59 -14.06 -5.65 3.71
C VAL A 59 -13.76 -5.36 5.18
N ASP A 60 -14.24 -6.20 6.10
CA ASP A 60 -13.98 -6.05 7.54
C ASP A 60 -12.49 -6.25 7.86
N ALA A 61 -11.83 -7.22 7.23
CA ALA A 61 -10.39 -7.42 7.35
C ALA A 61 -9.59 -6.21 6.87
N TYR A 62 -10.03 -5.54 5.80
CA TYR A 62 -9.45 -4.28 5.34
C TYR A 62 -9.61 -3.17 6.40
N ARG A 63 -10.83 -2.94 6.91
CA ARG A 63 -11.07 -1.91 7.94
C ARG A 63 -10.19 -2.16 9.18
N ALA A 64 -10.17 -3.40 9.67
CA ALA A 64 -9.35 -3.79 10.83
C ALA A 64 -7.84 -3.63 10.58
N ARG A 65 -7.38 -3.59 9.32
CA ARG A 65 -5.99 -3.30 8.96
C ARG A 65 -5.70 -1.80 8.95
N VAL A 66 -6.61 -0.99 8.40
CA VAL A 66 -6.49 0.48 8.38
C VAL A 66 -6.41 1.05 9.79
N GLU A 67 -7.30 0.59 10.68
CA GLU A 67 -7.35 1.04 12.08
C GLU A 67 -6.08 0.69 12.89
N ARG A 68 -5.28 -0.27 12.42
CA ARG A 68 -4.04 -0.67 13.11
C ARG A 68 -2.84 0.22 12.81
N GLY A 69 -2.99 1.30 12.04
CA GLY A 69 -2.01 2.39 11.90
C GLY A 69 -0.56 1.93 11.80
N ARG A 70 -0.12 1.43 10.63
CA ARG A 70 1.28 1.09 10.41
C ARG A 70 2.02 2.26 9.78
N GLU A 71 3.20 2.61 10.31
CA GLU A 71 4.20 3.35 9.54
C GLU A 71 4.67 2.48 8.38
N VAL A 72 4.17 2.80 7.18
CA VAL A 72 4.38 1.96 5.99
C VAL A 72 5.70 2.29 5.29
N LEU A 73 6.25 3.48 5.54
CA LEU A 73 7.50 3.98 4.97
C LEU A 73 8.39 4.54 6.07
N ALA A 74 9.70 4.50 5.86
CA ALA A 74 10.67 5.08 6.78
C ALA A 74 10.47 6.61 6.92
N PRO A 75 10.95 7.23 8.01
CA PRO A 75 10.95 8.68 8.15
C PRO A 75 11.68 9.36 6.98
N GLY A 76 11.16 10.51 6.52
CA GLY A 76 11.75 11.30 5.44
C GLY A 76 11.16 11.07 4.05
N TYR A 77 10.30 10.06 3.86
CA TYR A 77 9.51 9.94 2.63
C TYR A 77 8.49 11.09 2.51
N PRO A 78 8.24 11.61 1.29
CA PRO A 78 7.26 12.66 1.11
C PRO A 78 5.86 12.15 1.46
N PRO A 79 4.98 12.97 2.08
CA PRO A 79 3.62 12.55 2.43
C PRO A 79 2.82 12.00 1.24
N ARG A 80 3.13 12.46 0.02
CA ARG A 80 2.52 11.95 -1.22
C ARG A 80 2.81 10.47 -1.46
N ALA A 81 4.04 10.00 -1.20
CA ALA A 81 4.40 8.59 -1.38
C ALA A 81 3.65 7.68 -0.41
N VAL A 82 3.45 8.13 0.84
CA VAL A 82 2.65 7.40 1.83
C VAL A 82 1.22 7.20 1.32
N ARG A 83 0.59 8.27 0.84
CA ARG A 83 -0.78 8.22 0.30
C ARG A 83 -0.91 7.28 -0.90
N VAL A 84 0.07 7.28 -1.79
CA VAL A 84 0.08 6.36 -2.96
C VAL A 84 0.15 4.91 -2.51
N LEU A 85 1.00 4.60 -1.53
CA LEU A 85 1.14 3.25 -1.01
C LEU A 85 -0.13 2.78 -0.28
N GLU A 86 -0.78 3.64 0.49
CA GLU A 86 -2.06 3.33 1.13
C GLU A 86 -3.14 3.03 0.09
N MET A 87 -3.23 3.85 -0.95
CA MET A 87 -4.17 3.63 -2.05
C MET A 87 -3.84 2.32 -2.79
N ALA A 88 -2.57 2.00 -3.00
CA ALA A 88 -2.17 0.79 -3.71
C ALA A 88 -2.56 -0.46 -2.94
N GLN A 89 -2.39 -0.45 -1.61
CA GLN A 89 -2.86 -1.52 -0.74
C GLN A 89 -4.37 -1.67 -0.77
N ARG A 90 -5.12 -0.55 -0.79
CA ARG A 90 -6.58 -0.57 -0.89
C ARG A 90 -7.05 -1.17 -2.21
N VAL A 91 -6.48 -0.75 -3.33
CA VAL A 91 -6.82 -1.27 -4.67
C VAL A 91 -6.47 -2.75 -4.76
N GLY A 92 -5.30 -3.18 -4.27
CA GLY A 92 -4.92 -4.59 -4.25
C GLY A 92 -5.93 -5.47 -3.50
N LEU A 93 -6.50 -4.97 -2.40
CA LEU A 93 -7.57 -5.68 -1.68
C LEU A 93 -8.88 -5.70 -2.46
N LEU A 94 -9.29 -4.59 -3.07
CA LEU A 94 -10.48 -4.55 -3.93
C LEU A 94 -10.37 -5.53 -5.11
N VAL A 95 -9.20 -5.64 -5.72
CA VAL A 95 -8.95 -6.60 -6.79
C VAL A 95 -8.97 -8.03 -6.27
N SER A 96 -8.51 -8.30 -5.04
CA SER A 96 -8.51 -9.66 -4.49
C SER A 96 -9.91 -10.22 -4.17
N VAL A 97 -10.92 -9.36 -4.08
CA VAL A 97 -12.32 -9.74 -3.78
C VAL A 97 -13.23 -9.68 -5.01
N ALA A 98 -12.72 -9.19 -6.14
CA ALA A 98 -13.38 -9.18 -7.44
C ALA A 98 -13.15 -10.50 -8.19
#